data_AF-A0A397VLN1-F1
#
_entry.id   AF-A0A397VLN1-F1
#
_cell.length_a   1.000
_cell.length_b   1.000
_cell.length_c   1.000
_cell.angle_alpha   90.00
_cell.angle_beta   90.00
_cell.angle_gamma   90.00
#
_symmetry.space_group_name_H-M   'P 1'
#
loop_
_entity.id
_entity.type
_entity.pdbx_description
1 polymer ?
#
loop_
_entity_poly.entity_id
_entity_poly.type
_entity_poly.pdbx_seq_one_letter_code
_entity_poly.pdbx_strand_id
1 'polypeptide(L)'
;MSKFQTKMGFSIMLFVILFFVLTNAVSNGLKRRQLSQGSKCTGETDDANCDTFICRVKDKDSFKCQLTDTREEGDKCLIDDACKSGLTCLVKQCQRLYTFNPTATPKL
;
A
#
# COMPACT_ATOMS: atom_id res chain seq x y z
N MET A 1 -15.24 -7.94 58.14
CA MET A 1 -14.91 -7.11 56.95
C MET A 1 -14.12 -7.96 55.95
N SER A 2 -14.74 -8.51 54.90
CA SER A 2 -14.04 -9.41 53.94
C SER A 2 -14.56 -9.32 52.49
N LYS A 3 -15.55 -8.45 52.21
CA LYS A 3 -16.19 -8.35 50.89
C LYS A 3 -15.69 -7.18 50.01
N PHE A 4 -14.78 -6.35 50.52
CA PHE A 4 -14.37 -5.11 49.84
C PHE A 4 -13.05 -5.24 49.05
N GLN A 5 -12.16 -6.17 49.43
CA GLN A 5 -10.86 -6.35 48.75
C GLN A 5 -10.98 -7.13 47.43
N THR A 6 -11.93 -8.06 47.32
CA THR A 6 -12.19 -8.81 46.08
C THR A 6 -12.71 -7.93 44.95
N LYS A 7 -13.48 -6.87 45.26
CA LYS A 7 -14.05 -5.96 44.25
C LYS A 7 -12.98 -5.08 43.58
N MET A 8 -11.95 -4.67 44.33
CA MET A 8 -10.80 -3.92 43.82
C MET A 8 -9.88 -4.82 42.95
N GLY A 9 -9.63 -6.06 43.38
CA GLY A 9 -8.78 -7.00 42.63
C GLY A 9 -9.38 -7.46 41.30
N PHE A 10 -10.70 -7.69 41.24
CA PHE A 10 -11.38 -8.03 40.00
C PHE A 10 -11.34 -6.88 38.97
N SER A 11 -11.47 -5.64 39.43
CA SER A 11 -11.35 -4.46 38.57
C SER A 11 -9.94 -4.38 37.97
N ILE A 12 -8.90 -4.52 38.78
CA ILE A 12 -7.50 -4.46 38.31
C ILE A 12 -7.21 -5.59 37.32
N MET A 13 -7.63 -6.83 37.60
CA MET A 13 -7.44 -7.95 36.67
C MET A 13 -8.17 -7.73 35.34
N LEU A 14 -9.40 -7.19 35.36
CA LEU A 14 -10.13 -6.82 34.15
C LEU A 14 -9.40 -5.75 33.34
N PHE A 15 -8.88 -4.71 34.00
CA PHE A 15 -8.10 -3.67 33.33
C PHE A 15 -6.83 -4.24 32.69
N VAL A 16 -6.11 -5.14 33.36
CA VAL A 16 -4.89 -5.78 32.81
C VAL A 16 -5.22 -6.65 31.59
N ILE A 17 -6.30 -7.43 31.64
CA ILE A 17 -6.75 -8.24 30.50
C ILE A 17 -7.17 -7.35 29.32
N LEU A 18 -7.93 -6.29 29.58
CA LEU A 18 -8.31 -5.30 28.56
C LEU A 18 -7.09 -4.65 27.91
N PHE A 19 -6.11 -4.22 28.70
CA PHE A 19 -4.87 -3.66 28.19
C PHE A 19 -4.13 -4.65 27.29
N PHE A 20 -3.97 -5.92 27.71
CA PHE A 20 -3.32 -6.96 26.92
C PHE A 20 -4.05 -7.25 25.59
N VAL A 21 -5.38 -7.27 25.59
CA VAL A 21 -6.17 -7.46 24.37
C VAL A 21 -5.99 -6.28 23.41
N LEU A 22 -6.00 -5.05 23.92
CA LEU A 22 -5.78 -3.84 23.13
C LEU A 22 -4.37 -3.78 22.52
N THR A 23 -3.31 -4.12 23.26
CA THR A 23 -1.94 -4.18 22.70
C THR A 23 -1.80 -5.25 21.62
N ASN A 24 -2.42 -6.42 21.79
CA ASN A 24 -2.40 -7.47 20.77
C ASN A 24 -3.19 -7.10 19.51
N ALA A 25 -4.31 -6.39 19.64
CA ALA A 25 -5.07 -5.86 18.50
C ALA A 25 -4.26 -4.82 17.71
N VAL A 26 -3.57 -3.90 18.40
CA VAL A 26 -2.71 -2.88 17.75
C VAL A 26 -1.51 -3.51 17.04
N SER A 27 -0.91 -4.56 17.62
CA SER A 27 0.26 -5.23 17.03
C SER A 27 -0.05 -5.94 15.70
N ASN A 28 -1.27 -6.50 15.56
CA ASN A 28 -1.70 -7.10 14.29
C ASN A 28 -2.00 -6.05 13.20
N GLY A 29 -2.48 -4.86 13.57
CA GLY A 29 -2.66 -3.74 12.63
C GLY A 29 -1.34 -3.18 12.11
N LEU A 30 -0.32 -3.10 12.98
CA LEU A 30 1.04 -2.65 12.63
C LEU A 30 1.79 -3.60 11.70
N LYS A 31 1.33 -4.85 11.52
CA LYS A 31 1.99 -5.82 10.63
C LYS A 31 1.80 -5.48 9.14
N ARG A 32 0.87 -4.59 8.81
CA ARG A 32 0.92 -3.81 7.55
C ARG A 32 1.67 -2.51 7.81
N ARG A 33 3.00 -2.58 7.96
CA ARG A 33 3.82 -1.36 7.79
C ARG A 33 3.86 -1.04 6.31
N GLN A 34 2.75 -0.54 5.79
CA GLN A 34 2.77 0.15 4.52
C GLN A 34 3.56 1.44 4.74
N LEU A 35 4.59 1.61 3.93
CA LEU A 35 5.44 2.78 3.89
C LEU A 35 4.61 3.93 3.35
N SER A 36 4.37 4.92 4.20
CA SER A 36 3.63 6.12 3.83
C SER A 36 4.42 6.95 2.81
N GLN A 37 3.73 7.84 2.09
CA GLN A 37 4.35 8.73 1.11
C GLN A 37 5.61 9.42 1.67
N GLY A 38 6.69 9.43 0.88
CA GLY A 38 7.98 10.01 1.26
C GLY A 38 8.87 9.10 2.09
N SER A 39 8.37 7.96 2.57
CA SER A 39 9.18 6.93 3.22
C SER A 39 10.22 6.37 2.25
N LYS A 40 11.42 6.09 2.78
CA LYS A 40 12.51 5.51 1.99
C LYS A 40 12.14 4.08 1.57
N CYS A 41 12.42 3.75 0.32
CA CYS A 41 12.25 2.43 -0.26
C CYS A 41 13.49 2.10 -1.13
N THR A 42 13.78 0.82 -1.35
CA THR A 42 15.05 0.43 -1.99
C THR A 42 14.95 0.21 -3.50
N GLY A 43 13.74 -0.06 -4.04
CA GLY A 43 13.50 -0.18 -5.48
C GLY A 43 12.11 -0.76 -5.80
N GLU A 44 11.90 -1.12 -7.06
CA GLU A 44 10.61 -1.64 -7.59
C GLU A 44 10.08 -2.88 -6.83
N THR A 45 10.97 -3.65 -6.20
CA THR A 45 10.58 -4.79 -5.35
C THR A 45 9.86 -4.37 -4.07
N ASP A 46 10.04 -3.13 -3.64
CA ASP A 46 9.36 -2.53 -2.48
C ASP A 46 8.08 -1.78 -2.85
N ASP A 47 7.64 -1.82 -4.12
CA ASP A 47 6.39 -1.18 -4.54
C ASP A 47 5.22 -1.63 -3.65
N ALA A 48 5.07 -2.93 -3.41
CA ALA A 48 4.04 -3.49 -2.54
C ALA A 48 4.15 -3.07 -1.07
N ASN A 49 5.31 -2.56 -0.65
CA ASN A 49 5.54 -2.05 0.69
C ASN A 49 5.08 -0.60 0.81
N CYS A 50 4.93 0.16 -0.28
CA CYS A 50 4.39 1.52 -0.25
C CYS A 50 2.86 1.52 -0.17
N ASP A 51 2.26 2.42 0.61
CA ASP A 51 0.81 2.68 0.63
C ASP A 51 0.27 2.99 -0.78
N THR A 52 1.09 3.69 -1.55
CA THR A 52 0.81 4.12 -2.92
C THR A 52 1.19 3.09 -3.97
N PHE A 53 1.70 1.92 -3.59
CA PHE A 53 2.18 0.88 -4.50
C PHE A 53 3.29 1.31 -5.48
N ILE A 54 3.96 2.43 -5.20
CA ILE A 54 4.97 3.03 -6.06
C ILE A 54 6.16 3.43 -5.20
N CYS A 55 7.26 2.70 -5.38
CA CYS A 55 8.58 3.07 -4.91
C CYS A 55 9.40 3.55 -6.12
N ARG A 56 9.94 4.78 -6.03
CA ARG A 56 10.78 5.47 -7.05
C ARG A 56 9.99 6.26 -8.09
N VAL A 57 10.66 7.26 -8.66
CA VAL A 57 10.33 7.83 -9.98
C VAL A 57 11.51 7.56 -10.90
N LYS A 58 11.28 6.89 -12.03
CA LYS A 58 12.36 6.48 -12.98
C LYS A 58 13.25 7.66 -13.37
N ASP A 59 12.68 8.86 -13.48
CA ASP A 59 13.36 10.09 -13.91
C ASP A 59 14.05 10.88 -12.77
N LYS A 60 13.84 10.53 -11.49
CA LYS A 60 14.32 11.34 -10.35
C LYS A 60 15.03 10.56 -9.24
N ASP A 61 15.15 9.24 -9.35
CA ASP A 61 15.89 8.37 -8.42
C ASP A 61 15.71 8.74 -6.93
N SER A 62 14.46 9.03 -6.55
CA SER A 62 14.17 9.56 -5.22
C SER A 62 14.17 8.51 -4.12
N PHE A 63 14.21 7.21 -4.46
CA PHE A 63 14.17 6.06 -3.54
C PHE A 63 13.15 6.23 -2.40
N LYS A 64 11.97 6.77 -2.75
CA LYS A 64 10.89 7.10 -1.83
C LYS A 64 9.54 6.68 -2.40
N CYS A 65 8.61 6.35 -1.50
CA CYS A 65 7.22 6.07 -1.86
C CYS A 65 6.53 7.34 -2.37
N GLN A 66 5.84 7.27 -3.52
CA GLN A 66 5.22 8.43 -4.17
C GLN A 66 3.84 8.10 -4.71
N LEU A 67 3.01 9.11 -4.95
CA LEU A 67 1.65 8.94 -5.47
C LEU A 67 1.62 8.63 -6.97
N THR A 68 2.59 9.14 -7.72
CA THR A 68 2.67 8.99 -9.18
C THR A 68 4.10 8.69 -9.61
N ASP A 69 4.23 8.00 -10.74
CA ASP A 69 5.50 7.73 -11.41
C ASP A 69 5.34 7.98 -12.93
N THR A 70 6.45 7.92 -13.66
CA THR A 70 6.56 8.17 -15.09
C THR A 70 7.05 6.92 -15.82
N ARG A 71 6.65 5.73 -15.35
CA ARG A 71 7.04 4.46 -15.98
C ARG A 71 6.55 4.39 -17.43
N GLU A 72 7.41 3.88 -18.29
CA GLU A 72 7.20 3.81 -19.72
C GLU A 72 6.51 2.50 -20.11
N GLU A 73 6.14 2.38 -21.39
CA GLU A 73 5.52 1.17 -21.90
C GLU A 73 6.46 -0.04 -21.75
N GLY A 74 5.92 -1.14 -21.19
CA GLY A 74 6.65 -2.35 -20.86
C GLY A 74 7.26 -2.38 -19.45
N ASP A 75 7.33 -1.25 -18.74
CA ASP A 75 7.79 -1.21 -17.36
C ASP A 75 6.80 -1.92 -16.43
N LYS A 76 7.31 -2.54 -15.36
CA LYS A 76 6.47 -3.20 -14.35
C LYS A 76 5.64 -2.17 -13.60
N CYS A 77 4.41 -2.52 -13.25
CA CYS A 77 3.53 -1.67 -12.44
C CYS A 77 2.62 -2.53 -11.55
N LEU A 78 2.11 -1.93 -10.48
CA LEU A 78 1.07 -2.51 -9.64
C LEU A 78 -0.25 -1.74 -9.74
N ILE A 79 -0.19 -0.45 -10.07
CA ILE A 79 -1.34 0.45 -10.22
C ILE A 79 -1.14 1.35 -11.44
N ASP A 80 -2.24 1.91 -11.95
CA ASP A 80 -2.24 2.77 -13.14
C ASP A 80 -1.43 4.07 -12.93
N ASP A 81 -1.46 4.63 -11.72
CA ASP A 81 -0.72 5.86 -11.37
C ASP A 81 0.81 5.69 -11.39
N ALA A 82 1.30 4.45 -11.47
CA ALA A 82 2.71 4.18 -11.67
C ALA A 82 3.15 4.48 -13.12
N CYS A 83 2.20 4.45 -14.06
CA CYS A 83 2.47 4.59 -15.48
C CYS A 83 2.39 6.05 -15.92
N LYS A 84 3.20 6.40 -16.92
CA LYS A 84 3.15 7.72 -17.57
C LYS A 84 1.75 7.99 -18.13
N SER A 85 1.34 9.26 -18.12
CA SER A 85 0.02 9.70 -18.60
C SER A 85 -0.34 9.10 -19.97
N GLY A 86 -1.49 8.42 -20.03
CA GLY A 86 -1.98 7.74 -21.24
C GLY A 86 -1.60 6.26 -21.35
N LEU A 87 -0.88 5.73 -20.37
CA LEU A 87 -0.66 4.29 -20.17
C LEU A 87 -1.51 3.79 -19.01
N THR A 88 -1.73 2.48 -18.96
CA THR A 88 -2.53 1.81 -17.94
C THR A 88 -1.79 0.55 -17.50
N CYS A 89 -1.94 0.17 -16.24
CA CYS A 89 -1.27 -0.99 -15.68
C CYS A 89 -2.03 -2.27 -16.02
N LEU A 90 -1.70 -2.87 -17.16
CA LEU A 90 -2.29 -4.10 -17.67
C LEU A 90 -1.32 -5.26 -17.46
N VAL A 91 -1.80 -6.33 -16.83
CA VAL A 91 -0.99 -7.55 -16.60
C VAL A 91 0.34 -7.25 -15.87
N LYS A 92 0.29 -6.32 -14.89
CA LYS A 92 1.46 -5.82 -14.14
C LYS A 92 2.52 -5.10 -15.00
N GLN A 93 2.14 -4.60 -16.17
CA GLN A 93 2.99 -3.80 -17.03
C GLN A 93 2.25 -2.57 -17.54
N CYS A 94 2.97 -1.47 -17.69
CA CYS A 94 2.42 -0.27 -18.30
C CYS A 94 2.24 -0.52 -19.80
N GLN A 95 1.00 -0.44 -20.27
CA GLN A 95 0.66 -0.64 -21.68
C GLN A 95 -0.29 0.46 -22.13
N ARG A 96 -0.25 0.77 -23.43
CA ARG A 96 -1.25 1.65 -24.00
C ARG A 96 -2.58 0.92 -24.06
N LEU A 97 -3.63 1.51 -23.49
CA LEU A 97 -4.99 1.11 -23.83
C LEU A 97 -5.19 1.41 -25.31
N TYR A 98 -5.03 0.39 -26.15
CA TYR A 98 -5.62 0.40 -27.47
C TYR A 98 -7.12 0.42 -27.24
N THR A 99 -7.72 1.60 -27.27
CA THR A 99 -9.14 1.70 -27.54
C THR A 99 -9.32 1.01 -28.88
N PHE A 100 -9.89 -0.19 -28.86
CA PHE A 100 -10.42 -0.83 -30.04
C PHE A 100 -11.35 0.22 -30.64
N ASN A 101 -10.92 0.90 -31.70
CA ASN A 101 -11.76 1.81 -32.42
C ASN A 101 -12.55 0.92 -33.39
N PRO A 102 -13.83 0.60 -33.14
CA PRO A 102 -14.61 -0.25 -34.04
C PRO A 102 -14.81 0.38 -35.42
N THR A 103 -14.31 1.60 -35.64
CA THR A 103 -14.41 2.38 -36.88
C THR A 103 -13.16 2.28 -37.76
N ALA A 104 -12.29 1.29 -37.57
CA ALA A 104 -11.26 0.97 -38.56
C ALA A 104 -11.79 -0.13 -39.49
N THR A 105 -12.62 0.25 -40.46
CA THR A 105 -12.93 -0.61 -41.60
C THR A 105 -11.62 -0.99 -42.30
N PRO A 106 -11.34 -2.28 -42.55
CA PRO A 106 -10.25 -2.65 -43.44
C PRO A 106 -10.58 -2.09 -44.82
N LYS A 107 -9.69 -1.24 -45.36
CA LYS A 107 -9.72 -0.90 -46.78
C LYS A 107 -9.35 -2.15 -47.55
N LEU A 108 -10.33 -2.74 -48.23
CA LEU A 108 -10.11 -3.59 -49.39
C LEU A 108 -9.98 -2.70 -50.64
#